data_AF-A0AA91GSX3-F1
#
_entry.id   AF-A0AA91GSX3-F1
#
_cell.length_a   1.000
_cell.length_b   1.000
_cell.length_c   1.000
_cell.angle_alpha   90.00
_cell.angle_beta   90.00
_cell.angle_gamma   90.00
#
_symmetry.space_group_name_H-M   'P 1'
#
loop_
_entity.id
_entity.type
_entity.pdbx_description
1 polymer ?
#
loop_
_entity_poly.entity_id
_entity_poly.type
_entity_poly.pdbx_seq_one_letter_code
_entity_poly.pdbx_strand_id
1 'polypeptide(L)' 'MNTHKIETVLTEDGTLTLPGLPFHAGGTVEVIILQAKTPQPQDAVNSQSEKNRYPLRGTVIRYDDPTEPVALEDWEFLQ' A
#
# COMPACT_ATOMS: atom_id res chain seq x y z
N MET A 1 10.13 20.70 14.21
CA MET A 1 10.42 20.97 12.79
C MET A 1 9.13 20.76 12.03
N ASN A 2 8.55 21.82 11.46
CA ASN A 2 7.28 21.72 10.71
C ASN A 2 7.62 21.44 9.24
N THR A 3 7.23 20.28 8.74
CA THR A 3 7.55 19.83 7.38
C THR A 3 6.28 19.80 6.55
N HIS A 4 6.26 20.59 5.48
CA HIS A 4 5.18 20.57 4.49
C HIS A 4 5.66 19.80 3.26
N LYS A 5 4.95 18.72 2.90
CA LYS A 5 5.25 17.91 1.71
C LYS A 5 4.26 18.25 0.60
N ILE A 6 4.79 18.57 -0.58
CA ILE A 6 4.01 18.79 -1.81
C ILE A 6 4.54 17.80 -2.84
N GLU A 7 3.63 17.06 -3.48
CA GLU A 7 3.95 16.17 -4.60
C GLU A 7 3.47 16.84 -5.89
N THR A 8 4.35 17.02 -6.85
CA THR A 8 4.02 17.58 -8.16
C THR A 8 4.83 16.89 -9.24
N VAL A 9 4.30 16.88 -10.46
CA VAL A 9 4.99 16.34 -11.63
C VAL A 9 5.91 17.44 -12.17
N LEU A 10 7.12 17.05 -12.56
CA LEU A 10 8.07 17.94 -13.21
C LEU A 10 7.56 18.25 -14.63
N THR A 11 7.55 19.51 -15.02
CA THR A 11 7.19 19.92 -16.38
C THR A 11 8.28 19.51 -17.39
N GLU A 12 7.95 19.45 -18.68
CA GLU A 12 8.89 18.97 -19.72
C GLU A 12 10.15 19.83 -19.84
N ASP A 13 10.05 21.11 -19.49
CA ASP A 13 11.17 22.06 -19.45
C ASP A 13 12.07 21.91 -18.20
N GLY A 14 11.72 21.00 -17.29
CA GLY A 14 12.47 20.75 -16.05
C GLY A 14 12.22 21.77 -14.95
N THR A 15 11.20 22.62 -15.07
CA THR A 15 10.85 23.64 -14.08
C THR A 15 9.90 23.07 -13.00
N LEU A 16 10.08 23.48 -11.74
CA LEU A 16 9.15 23.15 -10.65
C LEU A 16 8.59 24.42 -10.03
N THR A 17 7.27 24.59 -10.04
CA THR A 17 6.59 25.72 -9.39
C THR A 17 5.81 25.23 -8.17
N LEU A 18 6.11 25.77 -6.99
CA LEU A 18 5.45 25.44 -5.72
C LEU A 18 4.64 26.64 -5.21
N PRO A 19 3.40 26.86 -5.70
CA PRO A 19 2.60 28.01 -5.28
C PRO A 19 2.02 27.82 -3.87
N GLY A 20 1.80 28.94 -3.17
CA GLY A 20 1.02 28.94 -1.93
C GLY A 20 1.69 28.30 -0.71
N LEU A 21 3.02 28.31 -0.65
CA LEU A 21 3.74 27.79 0.52
C LEU A 21 3.33 28.57 1.80
N PRO A 22 3.08 27.89 2.93
CA PRO A 22 2.66 28.52 4.18
C PRO A 22 3.84 29.16 4.94
N PHE A 23 4.71 29.87 4.23
CA PHE A 23 5.87 30.57 4.79
C PHE A 23 5.72 32.08 4.58
N HIS A 24 6.26 32.85 5.52
CA HIS A 24 6.25 34.30 5.42
C HIS A 24 7.35 34.81 4.50
N ALA A 25 7.11 35.95 3.86
CA ALA A 25 8.12 36.64 3.06
C ALA A 25 9.37 36.95 3.92
N GLY A 26 10.55 36.69 3.37
CA GLY A 26 11.82 36.87 4.07
C GLY A 26 12.24 35.70 4.98
N GLY A 27 11.41 34.66 5.11
CA GLY A 27 11.81 33.42 5.79
C GLY A 27 12.76 32.57 4.94
N THR A 28 13.79 32.02 5.56
CA THR A 28 14.64 31.01 4.93
C THR A 28 13.91 29.67 4.90
N VAL A 29 13.87 29.02 3.74
CA VAL A 29 13.29 27.70 3.55
C VAL A 29 14.31 26.75 2.95
N GLU A 30 14.26 25.48 3.36
CA GLU A 30 15.06 24.40 2.79
C GLU A 30 14.17 23.57 1.86
N VAL A 31 14.67 23.28 0.65
CA VAL A 31 13.94 22.50 -0.36
C VAL A 31 14.69 21.19 -0.61
N ILE A 32 14.03 20.06 -0.39
CA ILE A 32 14.57 18.73 -0.65
C ILE A 32 13.77 18.11 -1.80
N ILE A 33 14.46 17.84 -2.92
CA ILE A 33 13.88 17.21 -4.10
C ILE A 33 14.23 15.73 -4.06
N LEU A 34 13.21 14.87 -3.98
CA LEU A 34 13.38 13.43 -4.06
C LEU A 34 12.71 12.96 -5.34
N GLN A 35 13.39 12.09 -6.10
CA GLN A 35 12.74 11.39 -7.19
C GLN A 35 11.63 10.52 -6.60
N ALA A 36 10.38 10.85 -6.91
CA ALA A 36 9.27 9.97 -6.58
C ALA A 36 9.53 8.64 -7.28
N LYS A 37 9.47 7.54 -6.53
CA LYS A 37 9.28 6.23 -7.17
C LYS A 37 7.95 6.36 -7.89
N THR A 38 7.98 6.34 -9.22
CA THR A 38 6.76 6.16 -9.99
C THR A 38 6.03 5.01 -9.30
N PRO A 39 4.74 5.13 -8.97
CA PRO A 39 3.91 3.95 -9.01
C PRO A 39 4.05 3.50 -10.46
N GLN A 40 5.08 2.69 -10.75
CA GLN A 40 5.02 1.77 -11.85
C GLN A 40 3.63 1.19 -11.71
N PRO A 41 2.77 1.23 -12.74
CA PRO A 41 1.52 0.51 -12.66
C PRO A 41 1.92 -0.92 -12.32
N GLN A 42 1.80 -1.24 -11.04
CA GLN A 42 1.99 -2.58 -10.53
C GLN A 42 0.93 -3.46 -11.19
N ASP A 43 -0.05 -2.85 -11.85
CA ASP A 43 -1.06 -3.42 -12.73
C ASP A 43 -0.49 -4.08 -14.01
N ALA A 44 0.68 -3.68 -14.51
CA ALA A 44 1.25 -4.28 -15.74
C ALA A 44 2.19 -5.47 -15.48
N VAL A 45 2.75 -5.60 -14.26
CA VAL A 45 3.54 -6.79 -13.85
C VAL A 45 2.69 -7.76 -13.03
N ASN A 46 1.55 -7.31 -12.46
CA ASN A 46 0.65 -8.18 -11.69
C ASN A 46 -0.59 -8.67 -12.44
N SER A 47 -0.75 -8.48 -13.75
CA SER A 47 -1.92 -9.05 -14.46
C SER A 47 -1.96 -10.60 -14.41
N GLN A 48 -0.87 -11.26 -14.00
CA GLN A 48 -0.88 -12.68 -13.61
C GLN A 48 -1.21 -12.89 -12.12
N SER A 49 -0.78 -11.99 -11.22
CA SER A 49 -1.01 -12.05 -9.77
C SER A 49 -2.44 -11.66 -9.37
N GLU A 50 -3.15 -10.87 -10.18
CA GLU A 50 -4.55 -10.48 -9.92
C GLU A 50 -5.55 -11.63 -10.12
N LYS A 51 -5.22 -12.60 -10.98
CA LYS A 51 -6.12 -13.74 -11.27
C LYS A 51 -6.32 -14.66 -10.06
N ASN A 52 -5.50 -14.53 -9.02
CA ASN A 52 -5.55 -15.42 -7.86
C ASN A 52 -5.45 -14.69 -6.52
N ARG A 53 -5.93 -13.44 -6.42
CA ARG A 53 -5.99 -12.75 -5.12
C ARG A 53 -6.99 -13.39 -4.16
N TYR A 54 -8.05 -14.00 -4.69
CA TYR A 54 -9.13 -14.61 -3.91
C TYR A 54 -9.60 -15.93 -4.56
N PRO A 55 -8.82 -17.02 -4.48
CA PRO A 55 -9.13 -18.29 -5.14
C PRO A 55 -10.49 -18.89 -4.74
N LEU A 56 -10.94 -18.59 -3.52
CA LEU A 56 -12.18 -19.10 -2.95
C LEU A 56 -13.35 -18.11 -3.08
N ARG A 57 -13.18 -16.96 -3.74
CA ARG A 57 -14.28 -15.99 -3.90
C ARG A 57 -15.35 -16.58 -4.82
N GLY A 58 -16.56 -16.73 -4.30
CA GLY A 58 -17.71 -17.27 -5.03
C GLY A 58 -17.86 -18.79 -4.93
N THR A 59 -16.97 -19.48 -4.22
CA THR A 59 -17.17 -20.89 -3.90
C THR A 59 -18.09 -21.01 -2.67
N VAL A 60 -19.03 -21.95 -2.73
CA VAL A 60 -19.89 -22.28 -1.60
C VAL A 60 -19.14 -23.29 -0.74
N ILE A 61 -18.72 -22.86 0.46
CA ILE A 61 -18.08 -23.73 1.45
C ILE A 61 -19.18 -24.24 2.38
N ARG A 62 -19.33 -25.56 2.45
CA ARG A 62 -20.23 -26.24 3.39
C ARG A 62 -19.40 -26.90 4.48
N TYR A 63 -19.72 -26.60 5.72
CA TYR A 63 -19.19 -27.30 6.88
C TYR A 63 -20.21 -28.37 7.25
N ASP A 64 -19.85 -29.64 7.08
CA ASP A 64 -20.76 -30.75 7.34
C ASP A 64 -20.96 -30.96 8.86
N ASP A 65 -19.95 -30.65 9.70
CA ASP A 65 -20.05 -30.59 11.17
C ASP A 65 -19.03 -29.59 11.77
N PRO A 66 -19.35 -28.29 11.88
CA PRO A 66 -18.37 -27.24 12.21
C PRO A 66 -17.89 -27.24 13.67
N THR A 67 -18.55 -27.98 14.55
CA THR A 67 -18.27 -28.02 15.99
C THR A 67 -17.80 -29.38 16.47
N GLU A 68 -17.59 -30.34 15.56
CA GLU A 68 -17.03 -31.63 15.94
C GLU A 68 -15.60 -31.42 16.46
N PRO A 69 -15.23 -32.06 17.59
CA PRO A 69 -13.88 -31.98 18.10
C PRO A 69 -12.88 -32.51 17.08
N VAL A 70 -11.94 -31.67 16.66
CA VAL A 70 -10.85 -32.10 15.78
C VAL A 70 -9.71 -32.68 16.62
N ALA A 71 -9.25 -33.86 16.22
CA ALA A 71 -8.01 -34.46 16.71
C ALA A 71 -7.95 -34.66 18.23
N LEU A 72 -9.06 -35.08 18.86
CA LEU A 72 -9.10 -35.40 20.29
C LEU A 72 -8.01 -36.38 20.71
N GLU A 73 -7.67 -37.34 19.84
CA GLU A 73 -6.62 -38.32 20.09
C GLU A 73 -5.21 -37.73 20.02
N ASP A 74 -5.00 -36.63 19.29
CA ASP A 74 -3.70 -35.96 19.16
C ASP A 74 -3.42 -34.98 20.30
N TRP A 75 -4.42 -34.66 21.13
CA TRP A 75 -4.30 -33.77 22.29
C TRP A 75 -3.97 -34.50 23.61
N GLU A 76 -3.73 -35.81 23.59
CA GLU A 76 -3.29 -36.64 24.73
C GLU A 76 -1.82 -36.37 25.13
N PHE A 77 -1.49 -35.11 25.45
CA PHE A 77 -0.17 -34.67 25.95
C PHE A 77 -0.24 -33.80 27.21
N LEU A 78 -1.38 -33.79 27.92
CA LEU A 78 -1.57 -33.05 29.17
C LEU A 78 -1.88 -33.96 30.37
N GLN A 79 -1.11 -35.04 30.56
CA GLN A 79 -1.05 -35.79 31.83
C GLN A 79 0.13 -35.35 32.69
#